data_AF-A0A1S3QM54-F1
#
_entry.id   AF-A0A1S3QM54-F1
#
_cell.length_a   1.000
_cell.length_b   1.000
_cell.length_c   1.000
_cell.angle_alpha   90.00
_cell.angle_beta   90.00
_cell.angle_gamma   90.00
#
_symmetry.space_group_name_H-M   'P 1'
#
loop_
_entity.id
_entity.type
_entity.pdbx_description
1 polymer ?
#
loop_
_entity_poly.entity_id
_entity_poly.type
_entity_poly.pdbx_seq_one_letter_code
_entity_poly.pdbx_strand_id
1 'polypeptide(L)'
;MFKKKPSKNSVTITQTKKAPSSELSALIEKLQKNADKVEKLILETEQNLNKDVSKINEGKKPLYQDDTNKRILSSLELLQGLDEDAVDAKRQQHRQAEM
;
A
#
# COMPACT_ATOMS: atom_id res chain seq x y z
N MET A 1 -25.33 46.38 -23.50
CA MET A 1 -25.96 45.44 -22.53
C MET A 1 -26.04 44.06 -23.18
N PHE A 2 -25.20 43.11 -22.76
CA PHE A 2 -25.13 41.77 -23.37
C PHE A 2 -26.03 40.77 -22.62
N LYS A 3 -27.05 40.23 -23.30
CA LYS A 3 -27.95 39.20 -22.74
C LYS A 3 -27.29 37.81 -22.91
N LYS A 4 -26.90 37.18 -21.81
CA LYS A 4 -26.43 35.78 -21.75
C LYS A 4 -27.61 34.83 -22.03
N LYS A 5 -27.44 33.89 -22.97
CA LYS A 5 -28.32 32.72 -23.16
C LYS A 5 -27.85 31.58 -22.23
N PRO A 6 -28.75 30.81 -21.61
CA PRO A 6 -28.38 29.67 -20.76
C PRO A 6 -28.05 28.44 -21.62
N SER A 7 -26.86 27.87 -21.41
CA SER A 7 -26.47 26.57 -21.94
C SER A 7 -27.24 25.47 -21.20
N LYS A 8 -28.12 24.77 -21.92
CA LYS A 8 -28.69 23.49 -21.50
C LYS A 8 -27.63 22.42 -21.73
N ASN A 9 -27.04 21.92 -20.65
CA ASN A 9 -26.50 20.57 -20.56
C ASN A 9 -26.81 20.04 -19.15
N SER A 10 -28.09 19.69 -18.94
CA SER A 10 -28.49 18.88 -17.79
C SER A 10 -28.26 17.43 -18.19
N VAL A 11 -27.10 16.88 -17.81
CA VAL A 11 -26.89 15.43 -17.85
C VAL A 11 -27.58 14.88 -16.62
N THR A 12 -28.75 14.27 -16.82
CA THR A 12 -29.45 13.49 -15.81
C THR A 12 -28.53 12.34 -15.38
N ILE A 13 -27.97 12.44 -14.18
CA ILE A 13 -27.20 11.37 -13.57
C ILE A 13 -28.20 10.31 -13.12
N THR A 14 -28.41 9.29 -13.96
CA THR A 14 -29.11 8.07 -13.59
C THR A 14 -28.42 7.49 -12.36
N GLN A 15 -29.14 7.45 -11.24
CA GLN A 15 -28.70 6.84 -9.99
C GLN A 15 -28.42 5.36 -10.24
N THR A 16 -27.15 5.05 -10.54
CA THR A 16 -26.63 3.70 -10.45
C THR A 16 -26.52 3.39 -8.96
N LYS A 17 -27.21 2.34 -8.54
CA LYS A 17 -27.24 1.80 -7.17
C LYS A 17 -25.81 1.71 -6.62
N LYS A 18 -25.40 2.70 -5.80
CA LYS A 18 -24.13 2.70 -5.07
C LYS A 18 -24.37 2.22 -3.65
N ALA A 19 -24.11 0.95 -3.42
CA ALA A 19 -23.77 0.41 -2.11
C ALA A 19 -22.91 -0.84 -2.35
N PRO A 20 -21.57 -0.64 -2.47
CA PRO A 20 -20.64 -1.19 -1.47
C PRO A 20 -19.45 -0.25 -1.19
N SER A 21 -19.65 1.08 -1.22
CA SER A 21 -18.50 2.01 -1.24
C SER A 21 -17.73 2.15 0.07
N SER A 22 -18.30 1.82 1.23
CA SER A 22 -17.62 2.01 2.53
C SER A 22 -16.62 0.89 2.84
N GLU A 23 -17.03 -0.37 2.68
CA GLU A 23 -16.19 -1.54 2.96
C GLU A 23 -15.02 -1.64 1.97
N LEU A 24 -15.30 -1.34 0.69
CA LEU A 24 -14.28 -1.29 -0.34
C LEU A 24 -13.25 -0.17 -0.12
N SER A 25 -13.71 1.02 0.30
CA SER A 25 -12.78 2.12 0.61
C SER A 25 -11.90 1.80 1.81
N ALA A 26 -12.45 1.12 2.82
CA ALA A 26 -11.70 0.66 3.98
C ALA A 26 -10.63 -0.38 3.62
N LEU A 27 -10.92 -1.29 2.68
CA LEU A 27 -9.95 -2.27 2.19
C LEU A 27 -8.79 -1.60 1.44
N ILE A 28 -9.08 -0.62 0.59
CA ILE A 28 -8.05 0.14 -0.16
C ILE A 28 -7.15 0.92 0.81
N GLU A 29 -7.74 1.61 1.79
CA GLU A 29 -6.97 2.35 2.78
C GLU A 29 -6.07 1.44 3.62
N LYS A 30 -6.54 0.23 3.95
CA LYS A 30 -5.75 -0.81 4.63
C LYS A 30 -4.58 -1.27 3.76
N LEU A 31 -4.81 -1.57 2.47
CA LEU A 31 -3.77 -1.99 1.52
C LEU A 31 -2.67 -0.93 1.39
N GLN A 32 -3.06 0.33 1.17
CA GLN A 32 -2.11 1.44 1.04
C GLN A 32 -1.29 1.63 2.32
N LYS A 33 -1.94 1.67 3.48
CA LYS A 33 -1.23 1.78 4.77
C LYS A 33 -0.27 0.63 5.03
N ASN A 34 -0.62 -0.58 4.58
CA ASN A 34 0.25 -1.73 4.73
C ASN A 34 1.43 -1.68 3.75
N ALA A 35 1.23 -1.23 2.51
CA ALA A 35 2.30 -1.00 1.54
C ALA A 35 3.30 0.05 2.05
N ASP A 36 2.82 1.19 2.55
CA ASP A 36 3.68 2.25 3.12
C ASP A 36 4.52 1.73 4.30
N LYS A 37 3.94 0.87 5.15
CA LYS A 37 4.67 0.23 6.25
C LYS A 37 5.75 -0.72 5.75
N VAL A 38 5.44 -1.52 4.72
CA VAL A 38 6.43 -2.43 4.12
C VAL A 38 7.59 -1.65 3.53
N GLU A 39 7.34 -0.56 2.80
CA GLU A 39 8.39 0.31 2.25
C GLU A 39 9.29 0.87 3.37
N LYS A 40 8.69 1.40 4.44
CA LYS A 40 9.46 1.91 5.58
C LYS A 40 10.31 0.82 6.24
N LEU A 41 9.77 -0.38 6.41
CA LEU A 41 10.50 -1.51 6.98
C LEU A 41 11.69 -1.91 6.10
N ILE A 42 11.53 -1.89 4.78
CA ILE A 42 12.61 -2.16 3.82
C ILE A 42 13.73 -1.12 3.99
N LEU A 43 13.40 0.18 3.95
CA LEU A 43 14.39 1.25 4.07
C LEU A 43 15.16 1.20 5.41
N GLU A 44 14.46 0.95 6.52
CA GLU A 44 15.10 0.79 7.83
C GLU A 44 16.02 -0.44 7.87
N THR A 45 15.60 -1.54 7.25
CA THR A 45 16.38 -2.77 7.17
C THR A 45 17.64 -2.58 6.33
N GLU A 46 17.54 -1.94 5.17
CA GLU A 46 18.68 -1.61 4.31
C GLU A 46 19.68 -0.69 5.03
N GLN A 47 19.19 0.30 5.78
CA GLN A 47 20.04 1.19 6.55
C GLN A 47 20.80 0.44 7.66
N ASN A 48 20.13 -0.48 8.36
CA ASN A 48 20.73 -1.28 9.42
C ASN A 48 21.76 -2.28 8.86
N LEU A 49 21.46 -2.93 7.74
CA LEU A 49 22.40 -3.80 7.04
C LEU A 49 23.67 -3.04 6.61
N ASN A 50 23.53 -1.83 6.06
CA ASN A 50 24.68 -1.01 5.66
C ASN A 50 25.59 -0.65 6.86
N LYS A 51 25.00 -0.38 8.03
CA LYS A 51 25.76 -0.14 9.27
C LYS A 51 26.48 -1.41 9.73
N ASP A 52 25.82 -2.56 9.64
CA ASP A 52 26.40 -3.85 10.01
C ASP A 52 27.55 -4.24 9.07
N VAL A 53 27.39 -4.04 7.77
CA VAL A 53 28.47 -4.19 6.76
C VAL A 53 29.66 -3.32 7.12
N SER A 54 29.42 -2.05 7.50
CA SER A 54 30.50 -1.15 7.93
C SER A 54 31.24 -1.69 9.17
N LYS A 55 30.51 -2.23 10.15
CA LYS A 55 31.12 -2.86 11.35
C LYS A 55 31.92 -4.11 11.01
N ILE A 56 31.41 -4.95 10.12
CA ILE A 56 32.10 -6.15 9.66
C ILE A 56 33.41 -5.78 8.95
N ASN A 57 33.38 -4.74 8.11
CA ASN A 57 34.58 -4.23 7.43
C ASN A 57 35.62 -3.67 8.42
N GLU A 58 35.19 -3.18 9.59
CA GLU A 58 36.08 -2.81 10.70
C GLU A 58 36.58 -4.01 11.53
N GLY A 59 36.19 -5.25 11.18
CA GLY A 59 36.49 -6.46 11.95
C GLY A 59 35.67 -6.60 13.24
N LYS A 60 34.58 -5.83 13.37
CA LYS A 60 33.70 -5.82 14.55
C LYS A 60 32.43 -6.63 14.28
N LYS A 61 31.76 -7.03 15.36
CA LYS A 61 30.47 -7.71 15.28
C LYS A 61 29.39 -6.78 14.72
N PRO A 62 28.44 -7.31 13.93
CA PRO A 62 27.26 -6.56 13.50
C PRO A 62 26.41 -6.14 14.70
N LEU A 63 25.77 -4.98 14.60
CA LEU A 63 25.03 -4.32 15.67
C LEU A 63 23.52 -4.61 15.61
N TYR A 64 22.97 -4.83 14.41
CA TYR A 64 21.54 -4.94 14.17
C TYR A 64 21.12 -6.30 13.60
N GLN A 65 22.00 -7.31 13.60
CA GLN A 65 21.74 -8.61 12.98
C GLN A 65 20.43 -9.25 13.48
N ASP A 66 20.21 -9.29 14.80
CA ASP A 66 19.01 -9.89 15.38
C ASP A 66 17.72 -9.09 15.09
N ASP A 67 17.81 -7.76 15.13
CA ASP A 67 16.68 -6.87 14.82
C ASP A 67 16.31 -6.96 13.33
N THR A 68 17.32 -6.99 12.46
CA THR A 68 17.18 -7.15 11.02
C THR A 68 16.51 -8.49 10.68
N ASN A 69 16.97 -9.59 11.30
CA ASN A 69 16.37 -10.91 11.09
C ASN A 69 14.88 -10.93 11.49
N LYS A 70 14.53 -10.33 12.63
CA LYS A 70 13.13 -10.23 13.08
C LYS A 70 12.27 -9.39 12.13
N ARG A 71 12.80 -8.27 11.64
CA ARG A 71 12.10 -7.39 10.70
C ARG A 71 11.85 -8.08 9.36
N ILE A 72 12.84 -8.78 8.83
CA ILE A 72 12.70 -9.57 7.60
C ILE A 72 11.58 -10.61 7.74
N LEU A 73 11.55 -11.35 8.85
CA LEU A 73 10.49 -12.33 9.11
C LEU A 73 9.10 -11.67 9.18
N SER A 74 8.96 -10.55 9.92
CA SER A 74 7.71 -9.82 10.02
C SER A 74 7.26 -9.24 8.66
N SER A 75 8.20 -8.76 7.84
CA SER A 75 7.90 -8.31 6.48
C SER A 75 7.39 -9.44 5.59
N LEU A 76 7.94 -10.66 5.69
CA LEU A 76 7.47 -11.82 4.94
C LEU A 76 6.04 -12.21 5.33
N GLU A 77 5.71 -12.18 6.62
CA GLU A 77 4.33 -12.44 7.10
C GLU A 77 3.34 -11.39 6.58
N LEU A 78 3.73 -10.11 6.60
CA LEU A 78 2.90 -9.02 6.06
C LEU A 78 2.69 -9.15 4.56
N LEU A 79 3.72 -9.53 3.79
CA LEU A 79 3.62 -9.75 2.35
C LEU A 79 2.65 -10.88 2.03
N GLN A 80 2.68 -11.98 2.79
CA GLN A 80 1.72 -13.07 2.60
C GLN A 80 0.26 -12.59 2.80
N GLY A 81 0.00 -11.80 3.84
CA GLY A 81 -1.33 -11.23 4.06
C GLY A 81 -1.76 -10.24 2.98
N LEU A 82 -0.81 -9.50 2.40
CA LEU A 82 -1.07 -8.59 1.28
C LEU A 82 -1.43 -9.36 -0.01
N ASP A 83 -0.76 -10.48 -0.28
CA ASP A 83 -1.09 -11.33 -1.43
C ASP A 83 -2.50 -11.92 -1.31
N GLU A 84 -2.90 -12.34 -0.11
CA GLU A 84 -4.25 -12.82 0.19
C GLU A 84 -5.30 -11.71 -0.03
N ASP A 85 -5.08 -10.53 0.58
CA ASP A 85 -5.97 -9.36 0.42
C ASP A 85 -6.07 -8.92 -1.07
N ALA A 86 -4.97 -9.02 -1.84
CA ALA A 86 -4.94 -8.69 -3.27
C ALA A 86 -5.71 -9.70 -4.13
N VAL A 87 -5.59 -10.99 -3.83
CA VAL A 87 -6.36 -12.06 -4.49
C VAL A 87 -7.85 -11.87 -4.23
N ASP A 88 -8.24 -11.52 -3.00
CA ASP A 88 -9.63 -11.27 -2.64
C ASP A 88 -10.18 -10.02 -3.35
N ALA A 89 -9.41 -8.93 -3.42
CA ALA A 89 -9.77 -7.74 -4.20
C ALA A 89 -9.96 -8.06 -5.69
N LYS A 90 -9.13 -8.93 -6.27
CA LYS A 90 -9.26 -9.38 -7.65
C LYS A 90 -10.49 -10.25 -7.88
N ARG A 91 -10.81 -11.16 -6.96
CA ARG A 91 -12.04 -11.98 -6.99
C ARG A 91 -13.32 -11.14 -6.93
N GLN A 92 -13.27 -9.98 -6.25
CA GLN A 92 -14.37 -9.03 -6.17
C GLN A 92 -14.54 -8.13 -7.41
N GLN A 93 -13.84 -8.41 -8.53
CA GLN A 93 -13.87 -7.62 -9.77
C GLN A 93 -13.52 -6.14 -9.57
N HIS A 94 -12.49 -5.86 -8.75
CA HIS A 94 -12.05 -4.49 -8.51
C HIS A 94 -11.35 -3.89 -9.73
N ARG A 95 -11.76 -2.68 -10.15
CA ARG A 95 -11.26 -1.97 -11.35
C ARG A 95 -9.76 -1.61 -11.29
N GLN A 96 -9.12 -1.70 -10.12
CA GLN A 96 -7.68 -1.46 -9.94
C GLN A 96 -6.89 -2.76 -9.72
N ALA A 97 -7.51 -3.94 -9.76
CA ALA A 97 -6.81 -5.23 -9.69
C ALA A 97 -6.13 -5.63 -11.03
N GLU A 98 -6.29 -4.80 -12.07
CA GLU A 98 -5.65 -4.92 -13.39
C GLU A 98 -4.46 -3.96 -13.59
N MET A 99 -4.08 -3.17 -12.57
CA MET A 99 -2.83 -2.38 -12.57
C MET A 99 -1.67 -3.21 -12.03
#